data_AF-A0A7S0K827-F1
#
_entry.id   AF-A0A7S0K827-F1
#
_cell.length_a   1.000
_cell.length_b   1.000
_cell.length_c   1.000
_cell.angle_alpha   90.00
_cell.angle_beta   90.00
_cell.angle_gamma   90.00
#
_symmetry.space_group_name_H-M   'P 1'
#
loop_
_entity.id
_entity.type
_entity.pdbx_description
1 polymer ?
#
loop_
_entity_poly.entity_id
_entity_poly.type
_entity_poly.pdbx_seq_one_letter_code
_entity_poly.pdbx_strand_id
1 'polypeptide(L)'
;RVQVASLLCTDIFETQDAEYIASVLPHGVPVISVEAASTLGWERFAHSSMGLDRFGLSGPGPAVYKALGMTSDALVAKAQALLARLGGAAAPLLPVHTRL
;
A
#
# COMPACT_ATOMS: atom_id res chain seq x y z
N ARG A 1 -8.66 13.48 -3.84
CA ARG A 1 -7.27 13.71 -4.30
C ARG A 1 -6.43 12.53 -3.86
N VAL A 2 -5.40 12.16 -4.62
CA VAL A 2 -4.50 11.04 -4.31
C VAL A 2 -3.06 11.55 -4.34
N GLN A 3 -2.20 10.98 -3.50
CA GLN A 3 -0.75 11.16 -3.51
C GLN A 3 -0.10 9.81 -3.81
N VAL A 4 1.05 9.85 -4.50
CA VAL A 4 1.83 8.64 -4.81
C VAL A 4 3.21 8.84 -4.23
N ALA A 5 3.64 7.87 -3.44
CA ALA A 5 4.97 7.79 -2.86
C ALA A 5 5.67 6.51 -3.33
N SER A 6 6.97 6.60 -3.58
CA SER A 6 7.80 5.45 -3.95
C SER A 6 8.65 5.05 -2.75
N LEU A 7 8.34 3.91 -2.12
CA LEU A 7 9.14 3.34 -1.03
C LEU A 7 10.14 2.33 -1.62
N LEU A 8 11.32 2.82 -2.01
CA LEU A 8 12.35 1.99 -2.67
C LEU A 8 13.06 1.02 -1.71
N CYS A 9 13.25 1.42 -0.45
CA CYS A 9 13.85 0.62 0.59
C CYS A 9 13.14 0.92 1.90
N THR A 10 12.33 -0.04 2.36
CA THR A 10 11.58 0.06 3.61
C THR A 10 12.49 0.20 4.82
N ASP A 11 13.61 -0.53 4.83
CA ASP A 11 14.55 -0.54 5.96
C ASP A 11 15.17 0.84 6.17
N ILE A 12 15.61 1.50 5.09
CA ILE A 12 16.15 2.87 5.16
C ILE A 12 15.03 3.86 5.52
N PHE A 13 13.83 3.71 4.93
CA PHE A 13 12.71 4.60 5.21
C PHE A 13 12.32 4.62 6.69
N GLU A 14 12.40 3.49 7.38
CA GLU A 14 12.07 3.38 8.80
C GLU A 14 13.07 4.05 9.73
N THR A 15 14.31 4.21 9.29
CA THR A 15 15.33 4.94 10.06
C THR A 15 15.17 6.46 9.99
N GLN A 16 14.33 6.97 9.08
CA GLN A 16 14.13 8.41 8.90
C GLN A 16 13.37 9.01 10.07
N ASP A 17 13.53 10.32 10.30
CA ASP A 17 12.83 11.03 11.37
C ASP A 17 11.30 11.01 11.20
N ALA A 18 10.58 11.21 12.31
CA ALA A 18 9.12 11.13 12.32
C ALA A 18 8.45 12.19 11.44
N GLU A 19 9.10 13.36 11.28
CA GLU A 19 8.60 14.45 10.43
C GLU A 19 8.65 14.04 8.95
N TYR A 20 9.77 13.47 8.50
CA TYR A 20 9.93 12.95 7.15
C TYR A 20 8.96 11.81 6.86
N ILE A 21 8.83 10.84 7.78
CA ILE A 21 7.88 9.73 7.63
C ILE A 21 6.45 10.27 7.51
N ALA A 22 6.04 11.22 8.37
CA ALA A 22 4.71 11.84 8.30
C ALA A 22 4.51 12.71 7.05
N SER A 23 5.57 13.26 6.46
CA SER A 23 5.50 13.99 5.19
C SER A 23 5.17 13.09 4.00
N VAL A 24 5.63 11.82 4.04
CA VAL A 24 5.41 10.82 2.99
C VAL A 24 4.14 10.01 3.24
N LEU A 25 3.89 9.62 4.49
CA LEU A 25 2.72 8.88 4.94
C LEU A 25 2.00 9.72 6.00
N PRO A 26 1.10 10.65 5.62
CA PRO A 26 0.46 11.54 6.57
C PRO A 26 -0.50 10.81 7.51
N HIS A 27 -0.56 11.25 8.76
CA HIS A 27 -1.49 10.71 9.75
C HIS A 27 -2.94 10.90 9.30
N GLY A 28 -3.79 9.91 9.58
CA GLY A 28 -5.21 9.98 9.26
C GLY A 28 -5.56 9.77 7.78
N VAL A 29 -4.56 9.61 6.90
CA VAL A 29 -4.78 9.37 5.46
C VAL A 29 -4.73 7.88 5.17
N PRO A 30 -5.74 7.30 4.49
CA PRO A 30 -5.68 5.90 4.07
C PRO A 30 -4.57 5.68 3.03
N VAL A 31 -3.84 4.59 3.20
CA VAL A 31 -2.67 4.22 2.39
C VAL A 31 -2.86 2.82 1.85
N ILE A 32 -2.55 2.63 0.56
CA ILE A 32 -2.56 1.35 -0.13
C ILE A 32 -1.17 1.09 -0.69
N SER A 33 -0.56 -0.05 -0.34
CA SER A 33 0.66 -0.50 -1.00
C SER A 33 0.34 -1.23 -2.30
N VAL A 34 1.23 -1.14 -3.28
CA VAL A 34 1.10 -1.79 -4.58
C VAL A 34 2.45 -2.38 -4.96
N GLU A 35 2.55 -3.71 -4.94
CA GLU A 35 3.78 -4.41 -5.27
C GLU A 35 3.45 -5.79 -5.86
N ALA A 36 4.09 -6.19 -6.95
CA ALA A 36 3.90 -7.50 -7.56
C ALA A 36 4.67 -8.62 -6.81
N ALA A 37 4.57 -8.63 -5.48
CA ALA A 37 5.21 -9.56 -4.56
C ALA A 37 4.31 -9.80 -3.32
N SER A 38 4.82 -10.52 -2.32
CA SER A 38 4.10 -10.83 -1.07
C SER A 38 3.58 -9.57 -0.39
N THR A 39 2.38 -9.63 0.18
CA THR A 39 1.85 -8.51 0.98
C THR A 39 2.43 -8.46 2.39
N LEU A 40 3.14 -9.50 2.83
CA LEU A 40 3.76 -9.59 4.15
C LEU A 40 4.74 -8.43 4.40
N GLY A 41 4.59 -7.74 5.54
CA GLY A 41 5.42 -6.61 5.95
C GLY A 41 4.82 -5.25 5.58
N TRP A 42 3.93 -5.20 4.57
CA TRP A 42 3.28 -3.95 4.15
C TRP A 42 2.29 -3.41 5.19
N GLU A 43 1.82 -4.22 6.14
CA GLU A 43 0.99 -3.76 7.26
C GLU A 43 1.66 -2.68 8.12
N ARG A 44 2.98 -2.54 8.03
CA ARG A 44 3.76 -1.49 8.72
C ARG A 44 3.57 -0.12 8.08
N PHE A 45 3.27 -0.06 6.78
CA PHE A 45 3.24 1.16 5.97
C PHE A 45 1.90 1.42 5.27
N ALA A 46 0.99 0.45 5.24
CA ALA A 46 -0.26 0.56 4.51
C ALA A 46 -1.45 -0.06 5.27
N HIS A 47 -2.64 0.47 4.99
CA HIS A 47 -3.91 0.01 5.56
C HIS A 47 -4.57 -1.10 4.73
N SER A 48 -4.08 -1.27 3.51
CA SER A 48 -4.44 -2.34 2.59
C SER A 48 -3.31 -2.53 1.58
N SER A 49 -3.17 -3.75 1.06
CA SER A 49 -2.10 -4.08 0.11
C SER A 49 -2.69 -4.67 -1.16
N MET A 50 -2.13 -4.28 -2.30
CA MET A 50 -2.29 -4.96 -3.59
C MET A 50 -0.97 -5.67 -3.90
N GLY A 51 -1.00 -7.00 -3.83
CA GLY A 51 0.14 -7.85 -4.16
C GLY A 51 -0.27 -9.30 -4.36
N LEU A 52 0.67 -10.22 -4.17
CA LEU A 52 0.56 -11.63 -4.54
C LEU A 52 0.88 -12.53 -3.34
N ASP A 53 -0.15 -13.11 -2.73
CA ASP A 53 -0.01 -14.10 -1.64
C ASP A 53 -0.14 -15.55 -2.14
N ARG A 54 0.20 -15.76 -3.42
CA ARG A 54 0.26 -17.05 -4.11
C ARG A 54 1.34 -17.00 -5.18
N PHE A 55 1.75 -18.16 -5.68
CA PHE A 55 2.67 -18.24 -6.82
C PHE A 55 2.10 -17.58 -8.07
N GLY A 56 2.99 -17.14 -8.96
CA GLY A 56 2.67 -16.47 -10.21
C GLY A 56 2.00 -17.38 -11.26
N LEU A 57 2.02 -16.91 -12.50
CA LEU A 57 1.50 -17.61 -13.68
C LEU A 57 2.54 -17.56 -14.80
N SER A 58 2.55 -18.58 -15.64
CA SER A 58 3.35 -18.58 -16.87
C SER A 58 2.59 -17.90 -18.00
N GLY A 59 3.21 -16.94 -18.67
CA GLY A 59 2.63 -16.25 -19.80
C GLY A 59 3.21 -14.84 -20.01
N PRO A 60 2.75 -14.11 -21.04
CA PRO A 60 3.18 -12.74 -21.28
C PRO A 60 2.82 -11.81 -20.11
N GLY A 61 3.74 -10.93 -19.72
CA GLY A 61 3.59 -10.03 -18.57
C GLY A 61 2.22 -9.34 -18.47
N PRO A 62 1.72 -8.64 -19.51
CA PRO A 62 0.43 -7.97 -19.46
C PRO A 62 -0.76 -8.91 -19.18
N ALA A 63 -0.73 -10.12 -19.75
CA ALA A 63 -1.77 -11.13 -19.52
C ALA A 63 -1.71 -11.68 -18.09
N VAL A 64 -0.49 -11.89 -17.57
CA VAL A 64 -0.25 -12.34 -16.19
C VAL A 64 -0.71 -11.27 -15.18
N TYR A 65 -0.36 -9.99 -15.37
CA TYR A 65 -0.82 -8.90 -14.51
C TYR A 65 -2.34 -8.80 -14.47
N LYS A 66 -3.00 -8.89 -15.64
CA LYS A 66 -4.46 -8.90 -15.73
C LYS A 66 -5.08 -10.11 -14.99
N ALA A 67 -4.54 -11.30 -15.21
CA ALA A 67 -5.02 -12.53 -14.57
C ALA A 67 -4.80 -12.54 -13.05
N LEU A 68 -3.76 -11.86 -12.56
CA LEU A 68 -3.46 -11.70 -11.14
C LEU A 68 -4.17 -10.49 -10.49
N GLY A 69 -4.97 -9.74 -11.25
CA GLY A 69 -5.67 -8.56 -10.74
C GLY A 69 -4.75 -7.36 -10.44
N MET A 70 -3.50 -7.37 -10.91
CA MET A 70 -2.56 -6.26 -10.79
C MET A 70 -2.85 -5.22 -11.89
N THR A 71 -4.01 -4.57 -11.79
CA THR A 71 -4.53 -3.61 -12.78
C THR A 71 -4.96 -2.32 -12.11
N SER A 72 -5.01 -1.24 -12.88
CA SER A 72 -5.53 0.06 -12.40
C SER A 72 -6.96 -0.06 -11.87
N ASP A 73 -7.82 -0.81 -12.56
CA ASP A 73 -9.23 -0.94 -12.20
C ASP A 73 -9.40 -1.66 -10.86
N ALA A 74 -8.62 -2.72 -10.64
CA ALA A 74 -8.58 -3.42 -9.37
C ALA A 74 -8.03 -2.53 -8.23
N LEU A 75 -7.06 -1.66 -8.53
CA LEU A 75 -6.51 -0.72 -7.55
C LEU A 75 -7.55 0.33 -7.17
N VAL A 76 -8.27 0.88 -8.15
CA VAL A 76 -9.38 1.82 -7.93
C VAL A 76 -10.48 1.17 -7.10
N ALA A 77 -10.88 -0.06 -7.43
CA ALA A 77 -11.88 -0.80 -6.65
C ALA A 77 -11.44 -1.02 -5.20
N LYS A 78 -10.17 -1.42 -4.98
CA LYS A 78 -9.59 -1.58 -3.64
C LYS A 78 -9.55 -0.25 -2.88
N ALA A 79 -9.22 0.85 -3.54
CA ALA A 79 -9.22 2.18 -2.94
C ALA A 79 -10.61 2.65 -2.52
N GLN A 80 -11.60 2.46 -3.38
CA GLN A 80 -12.99 2.76 -3.07
C GLN A 80 -13.51 1.92 -1.89
N ALA A 81 -13.19 0.62 -1.86
CA ALA A 81 -13.56 -0.24 -0.75
C ALA A 81 -12.92 0.20 0.58
N LEU A 82 -11.65 0.62 0.57
CA LEU A 82 -10.97 1.15 1.75
C LEU A 82 -11.63 2.44 2.25
N LEU A 83 -11.94 3.37 1.35
CA LEU A 83 -12.62 4.63 1.69
C LEU A 83 -14.03 4.38 2.23
N ALA A 84 -14.79 3.46 1.61
CA ALA A 84 -16.12 3.08 2.07
C ALA A 84 -16.07 2.47 3.48
N ARG A 85 -15.08 1.61 3.76
CA ARG A 85 -14.88 1.02 5.09
C ARG A 85 -14.59 2.05 6.17
N LEU A 86 -13.87 3.14 5.83
CA LEU A 86 -13.56 4.21 6.78
C LEU A 86 -14.71 5.19 6.98
N GLY A 87 -15.68 5.26 6.06
CA GLY A 87 -16.87 6.10 6.22
C GLY A 87 -16.58 7.60 6.41
N GLY A 88 -15.43 8.09 5.91
CA GLY A 88 -14.98 9.47 6.10
C GLY A 88 -14.23 9.74 7.42
N ALA A 89 -14.06 8.73 8.28
CA ALA A 89 -13.19 8.81 9.44
C ALA A 89 -11.70 8.85 9.03
N ALA A 90 -10.87 9.44 9.89
CA ALA A 90 -9.43 9.40 9.75
C ALA A 90 -8.93 7.93 9.82
N ALA A 91 -7.98 7.59 8.95
CA ALA A 91 -7.34 6.27 9.01
C ALA A 91 -6.55 6.11 10.33
N PRO A 92 -6.46 4.90 10.89
CA PRO A 92 -5.68 4.66 12.10
C PRO A 92 -4.20 4.94 11.87
N LEU A 93 -3.43 5.13 12.96
CA LEU A 93 -1.97 5.27 12.83
C LEU A 93 -1.35 3.96 12.34
N LEU A 94 -0.44 4.08 11.38
CA LEU A 94 0.40 2.98 10.91
C LEU A 94 1.53 2.67 11.90
N PRO A 95 1.99 1.41 12.00
CA PRO A 95 3.09 1.03 12.88
C PRO A 95 4.37 1.84 12.68
N VAL A 96 4.67 2.26 11.45
CA VAL A 96 5.83 3.10 11.13
C VAL A 96 5.80 4.47 11.82
N HIS A 97 4.62 4.97 12.23
CA HIS A 97 4.49 6.22 12.99
C HIS A 97 4.79 6.05 14.48
N THR A 98 4.63 4.85 15.02
CA THR A 98 4.62 4.64 16.47
C THR A 98 5.97 4.23 17.05
N ARG A 99 7.02 4.01 16.22
CA ARG A 99 8.37 3.54 16.62
C ARG A 99 8.35 2.74 17.93
N LEU A 100 7.86 1.50 17.85
CA LEU A 100 8.09 0.52 18.93
C LEU A 100 9.55 0.10 18.95
#